data_AF-A0A2V7VBG4-F1
#
_entry.id   AF-A0A2V7VBG4-F1
#
_cell.length_a   1.000
_cell.length_b   1.000
_cell.length_c   1.000
_cell.angle_alpha   90.00
_cell.angle_beta   90.00
_cell.angle_gamma   90.00
#
_symmetry.space_group_name_H-M   'P 1'
#
loop_
_entity.id
_entity.type
_entity.pdbx_description
1 polymer ?
#
loop_
_entity_poly.entity_id
_entity_poly.type
_entity_poly.pdbx_seq_one_letter_code
_entity_poly.pdbx_strand_id
1 'polypeptide(L)'
;SPVDILAPDNQVFTWPNKITKADFDGWVEQRGSKFLTEWDGAYTPLIATWDKGQAPQKGGWVWARHGKGNYTYFAYAFHRQLPYGVPGAYRLLANLLCLGKVPPAAAKRAARTR
;
A
#
# COMPACT_ATOMS: atom_id res chain seq x y z
N SER A 1 -14.32 8.72 2.92
CA SER A 1 -13.08 9.46 3.23
C SER A 1 -12.17 9.49 2.02
N PRO A 2 -11.57 10.63 1.64
CA PRO A 2 -10.64 10.72 0.50
C PRO A 2 -9.40 9.85 0.68
N VAL A 3 -8.72 9.51 -0.42
CA VAL A 3 -7.39 8.86 -0.42
C VAL A 3 -6.50 9.56 -1.43
N ASP A 4 -5.28 9.88 -1.00
CA ASP A 4 -4.18 10.31 -1.86
C ASP A 4 -3.07 9.29 -1.86
N ILE A 5 -2.55 8.97 -3.05
CA ILE A 5 -1.38 8.11 -3.23
C ILE A 5 -0.16 9.00 -3.26
N LEU A 6 0.73 8.85 -2.28
CA LEU A 6 1.87 9.74 -2.05
C LEU A 6 3.14 9.28 -2.77
N ALA A 7 3.27 7.98 -3.03
CA ALA A 7 4.42 7.37 -3.67
C ALA A 7 3.97 6.46 -4.83
N PRO A 8 3.38 7.01 -5.91
CA PRO A 8 2.70 6.23 -6.96
C PRO A 8 3.61 5.23 -7.69
N ASP A 9 4.91 5.50 -7.72
CA ASP A 9 5.90 4.62 -8.36
C ASP A 9 6.36 3.47 -7.46
N ASN A 10 5.95 3.44 -6.18
CA ASN A 10 6.28 2.33 -5.28
C ASN A 10 5.72 1.03 -5.85
N GLN A 11 6.51 -0.05 -5.76
CA GLN A 11 6.13 -1.38 -6.27
C GLN A 11 4.75 -1.83 -5.78
N VAL A 12 4.39 -1.47 -4.54
CA VAL A 12 3.12 -1.84 -3.94
C VAL A 12 1.90 -1.29 -4.68
N PHE A 13 2.07 -0.24 -5.49
CA PHE A 13 1.02 0.32 -6.33
C PHE A 13 1.12 -0.09 -7.80
N THR A 14 2.22 -0.72 -8.22
CA THR A 14 2.49 -0.96 -9.63
C THR A 14 2.53 -2.44 -10.01
N TRP A 15 2.66 -3.37 -9.05
CA TRP A 15 2.74 -4.80 -9.36
C TRP A 15 2.30 -5.74 -8.23
N PRO A 16 1.61 -6.87 -8.54
CA PRO A 16 1.12 -7.30 -9.86
C PRO A 16 -0.08 -6.53 -10.38
N ASN A 17 -0.75 -5.75 -9.53
CA ASN A 17 -1.85 -4.90 -9.91
C ASN A 17 -1.40 -3.45 -9.99
N LYS A 18 -1.86 -2.71 -11.02
CA LYS A 18 -1.84 -1.24 -10.98
C LYS A 18 -2.95 -0.76 -10.05
N ILE A 19 -2.56 -0.21 -8.91
CA ILE A 19 -3.44 0.32 -7.88
C ILE A 19 -3.73 1.79 -8.17
N THR A 20 -4.98 2.17 -7.98
CA THR A 20 -5.47 3.53 -8.14
C THR A 20 -6.34 3.91 -6.95
N LYS A 21 -6.83 5.15 -6.91
CA LYS A 21 -7.78 5.58 -5.88
C LYS A 21 -9.05 4.70 -5.83
N ALA A 22 -9.46 4.12 -6.96
CA ALA A 22 -10.62 3.24 -7.04
C ALA A 22 -10.47 1.93 -6.23
N ASP A 23 -9.23 1.51 -5.93
CA ASP A 23 -8.99 0.34 -5.06
C ASP A 23 -9.33 0.59 -3.58
N PHE A 24 -9.66 1.83 -3.24
CA PHE A 24 -10.10 2.24 -1.90
C PHE A 24 -11.61 2.49 -1.83
N ASP A 25 -12.34 2.25 -2.93
CA ASP A 25 -13.79 2.36 -3.01
C ASP A 25 -14.46 1.11 -2.43
N GLY A 26 -15.68 1.28 -1.89
CA GLY A 26 -16.46 0.17 -1.34
C GLY A 26 -15.92 -0.44 -0.04
N TRP A 27 -14.91 0.17 0.58
CA TRP A 27 -14.41 -0.26 1.89
C TRP A 27 -15.49 -0.07 2.97
N VAL A 28 -15.67 -1.10 3.79
CA VAL A 28 -16.73 -1.22 4.79
C VAL A 28 -16.20 -0.78 6.17
N GLU A 29 -17.03 -0.04 6.91
CA GLU A 29 -16.73 0.50 8.25
C GLU A 29 -15.47 1.41 8.29
N GLN A 30 -14.82 1.51 9.46
CA GLN A 30 -13.59 2.28 9.64
C GLN A 30 -12.47 1.70 8.77
N ARG A 31 -11.97 2.53 7.85
CA ARG A 31 -10.92 2.19 6.88
C ARG A 31 -9.61 1.75 7.53
N GLY A 32 -9.28 2.31 8.69
CA GLY A 32 -8.11 1.91 9.48
C GLY A 32 -8.11 2.60 10.83
N SER A 33 -7.18 2.20 11.70
CA SER A 33 -7.03 2.76 13.03
C SER A 33 -5.58 2.68 13.49
N LYS A 34 -5.23 3.37 14.58
CA LYS A 34 -3.88 3.39 15.16
C LYS A 34 -2.81 3.96 14.22
N PHE A 35 -3.17 4.97 13.44
CA PHE A 35 -2.24 5.61 12.52
C PHE A 35 -1.07 6.19 13.29
N LEU A 36 0.15 5.95 12.79
CA LEU A 36 1.33 6.56 13.39
C LEU A 36 1.24 8.08 13.25
N THR A 37 1.64 8.80 14.29
CA THR A 37 1.84 10.25 14.25
C THR A 37 3.27 10.60 13.90
N GLU A 38 4.21 9.72 14.22
CA GLU A 38 5.65 9.88 14.01
C GLU A 38 6.29 8.54 13.59
N TRP A 39 7.37 8.62 12.81
CA TRP A 39 8.17 7.49 12.36
C TRP A 39 9.55 7.99 11.89
N ASP A 40 10.52 7.08 11.79
CA ASP A 40 11.86 7.39 11.31
C ASP A 40 11.88 7.84 9.83
N GLY A 41 12.79 8.74 9.45
CA GLY A 41 12.88 9.30 8.09
C GLY A 41 13.15 8.28 6.99
N ALA A 42 13.64 7.08 7.32
CA ALA A 42 13.79 5.98 6.35
C ALA A 42 12.45 5.45 5.82
N TYR A 43 11.34 5.75 6.49
CA TYR A 43 10.01 5.29 6.09
C TYR A 43 9.35 6.26 5.13
N THR A 44 8.93 5.73 3.99
CA THR A 44 8.11 6.42 3.00
C THR A 44 6.63 6.25 3.33
N PRO A 45 5.88 7.33 3.58
CA PRO A 45 4.43 7.27 3.68
C PRO A 45 3.83 7.01 2.29
N LEU A 46 2.93 6.04 2.20
CA LEU A 46 2.43 5.54 0.92
C LEU A 46 1.09 6.17 0.53
N ILE A 47 0.21 6.41 1.50
CA ILE A 47 -1.08 7.06 1.29
C ILE A 47 -1.42 8.06 2.38
N ALA A 48 -2.19 9.09 2.03
CA ALA A 48 -2.89 9.96 2.98
C ALA A 48 -4.40 9.74 2.92
N THR A 49 -5.07 9.76 4.07
CA THR A 49 -6.54 9.73 4.19
C THR A 49 -6.96 10.59 5.38
N TRP A 50 -8.20 11.08 5.36
CA TRP A 50 -8.77 11.87 6.45
C TRP A 50 -10.29 11.79 6.42
N ASP A 51 -10.92 11.92 7.58
CA ASP A 51 -12.37 12.12 7.67
C ASP A 51 -12.73 13.60 7.52
N LYS A 52 -14.02 13.89 7.35
CA LYS A 52 -14.51 15.26 7.19
C LYS A 52 -14.07 16.13 8.38
N GLY A 53 -13.37 17.23 8.09
CA GLY A 53 -12.88 18.16 9.10
C GLY A 53 -11.56 17.76 9.78
N GLN A 54 -10.95 16.63 9.40
CA GLN A 54 -9.63 16.24 9.89
C GLN A 54 -8.52 16.62 8.91
N ALA A 55 -7.31 16.84 9.44
CA ALA A 55 -6.11 17.01 8.63
C ALA A 55 -5.72 15.68 7.94
N PRO A 56 -5.05 15.73 6.75
CA PRO A 56 -4.55 14.53 6.09
C PRO A 56 -3.60 13.71 6.98
N GLN A 57 -3.93 12.44 7.20
CA GLN A 57 -3.12 11.53 8.00
C GLN A 57 -2.31 10.60 7.09
N LYS A 58 -0.99 10.55 7.30
CA LYS A 58 -0.03 9.81 6.45
C LYS A 58 0.53 8.54 7.09
N GLY A 59 0.32 8.35 8.39
CA GLY A 59 0.87 7.21 9.14
C GLY A 59 0.06 5.92 9.07
N GLY A 60 -1.01 5.88 8.27
CA GLY A 60 -1.80 4.65 8.08
C GLY A 60 -1.07 3.59 7.27
N TRP A 61 -0.15 3.99 6.39
CA TRP A 61 0.68 3.05 5.62
C TRP A 61 2.04 3.66 5.35
N VAL A 62 3.05 3.11 6.03
CA VAL A 62 4.44 3.49 5.82
C VAL A 62 5.27 2.26 5.42
N TRP A 63 6.26 2.48 4.58
CA TRP A 63 7.10 1.42 4.02
C TRP A 63 8.57 1.83 4.03
N ALA A 64 9.46 0.88 4.27
CA ALA A 64 10.91 1.09 4.18
C ALA A 64 11.59 -0.16 3.61
N ARG A 65 12.73 0.04 2.95
CA ARG A 65 13.70 -1.05 2.77
C ARG A 65 14.46 -1.24 4.07
N HIS A 66 14.55 -2.49 4.53
CA HIS A 66 15.31 -2.83 5.72
C HIS A 66 16.14 -4.09 5.47
N GLY A 67 17.47 -3.94 5.56
CA GLY A 67 18.42 -5.00 5.20
C GLY A 67 18.19 -5.54 3.79
N LYS A 68 17.94 -6.85 3.68
CA LYS A 68 17.69 -7.55 2.41
C LYS A 68 16.22 -7.54 1.97
N GLY A 69 15.33 -6.91 2.73
CA GLY A 69 13.89 -7.00 2.53
C GLY A 69 13.15 -5.68 2.62
N ASN A 70 11.83 -5.81 2.70
CA ASN A 70 10.89 -4.71 2.82
C ASN A 70 10.19 -4.83 4.18
N TYR A 71 10.04 -3.70 4.86
CA TYR A 71 9.17 -3.58 6.01
C TYR A 71 8.01 -2.65 5.67
N THR A 72 6.82 -3.00 6.12
CA THR A 72 5.65 -2.13 5.99
C THR A 72 4.84 -2.15 7.29
N TYR A 73 4.46 -0.97 7.75
CA TYR A 73 3.40 -0.81 8.72
C TYR A 73 2.11 -0.49 7.96
N PHE A 74 1.05 -1.25 8.24
CA PHE A 74 -0.22 -1.17 7.52
C PHE A 74 -1.39 -1.14 8.53
N ALA A 75 -1.91 0.05 8.81
CA ALA A 75 -2.94 0.32 9.81
C ALA A 75 -4.38 0.19 9.27
N TYR A 76 -4.50 -0.25 8.01
CA TYR A 76 -5.76 -0.36 7.30
C TYR A 76 -6.46 -1.70 7.60
N ALA A 77 -7.79 -1.68 7.69
CA ALA A 77 -8.59 -2.74 8.28
C ALA A 77 -8.83 -3.94 7.35
N PHE A 78 -7.78 -4.60 6.85
CA PHE A 78 -7.90 -5.81 6.01
C PHE A 78 -8.77 -6.90 6.64
N HIS A 79 -8.72 -7.06 7.96
CA HIS A 79 -9.56 -8.02 8.69
C HIS A 79 -11.07 -7.79 8.50
N ARG A 80 -11.50 -6.58 8.12
CA ARG A 80 -12.88 -6.30 7.69
C ARG A 80 -13.02 -6.43 6.19
N GLN A 81 -12.13 -5.82 5.43
CA GLN A 81 -12.32 -5.69 3.98
C GLN A 81 -12.23 -7.03 3.23
N LEU A 82 -11.37 -7.94 3.70
CA LEU A 82 -11.21 -9.24 3.05
C LEU A 82 -12.47 -10.11 3.24
N PRO A 83 -13.01 -10.34 4.46
CA PRO A 83 -14.26 -11.09 4.62
C PRO A 83 -15.46 -10.53 3.84
N TYR A 84 -15.55 -9.21 3.67
CA TYR A 84 -16.62 -8.56 2.89
C TYR A 84 -16.38 -8.58 1.37
N GLY A 85 -15.30 -9.22 0.89
CA GLY A 85 -15.08 -9.38 -0.55
C GLY A 85 -14.66 -8.11 -1.28
N VAL A 86 -14.13 -7.10 -0.58
CA VAL A 86 -13.79 -5.79 -1.20
C VAL A 86 -12.64 -5.97 -2.20
N PRO A 87 -12.86 -5.79 -3.52
CA PRO A 87 -11.87 -6.19 -4.54
C PRO A 87 -10.53 -5.49 -4.40
N GLY A 88 -10.54 -4.18 -4.11
CA GLY A 88 -9.31 -3.40 -3.95
C GLY A 88 -8.44 -3.86 -2.77
N ALA A 89 -9.04 -4.36 -1.69
CA ALA A 89 -8.29 -4.90 -0.56
C ALA A 89 -7.50 -6.16 -0.93
N TYR A 90 -8.08 -7.04 -1.74
CA TYR A 90 -7.38 -8.22 -2.27
C TYR A 90 -6.24 -7.84 -3.21
N ARG A 91 -6.43 -6.85 -4.09
CA ARG A 91 -5.38 -6.36 -4.99
C ARG A 91 -4.20 -5.77 -4.21
N LEU A 92 -4.49 -4.98 -3.17
CA LEU A 92 -3.48 -4.43 -2.26
C LEU A 92 -2.70 -5.53 -1.52
N LEU A 93 -3.41 -6.53 -0.97
CA LEU A 93 -2.77 -7.67 -0.30
C LEU A 93 -1.88 -8.47 -1.26
N ALA A 94 -2.35 -8.73 -2.49
CA ALA A 94 -1.55 -9.42 -3.50
C ALA A 94 -0.26 -8.66 -3.84
N ASN A 95 -0.33 -7.33 -3.97
CA ASN A 95 0.86 -6.47 -4.18
C ASN A 95 1.82 -6.50 -2.98
N LEU A 96 1.31 -6.45 -1.75
CA LEU A 96 2.11 -6.57 -0.54
C LEU A 96 2.88 -7.90 -0.47
N LEU A 97 2.22 -9.03 -0.74
CA LEU A 97 2.84 -10.37 -0.77
C LEU A 97 3.89 -10.55 -1.90
N CYS A 98 3.88 -9.60 -2.84
CA CYS A 98 4.71 -9.58 -4.02
C CYS A 98 5.89 -8.60 -3.90
N LEU A 99 5.94 -7.77 -2.85
CA LEU A 99 7.02 -6.80 -2.64
C LEU A 99 8.40 -7.46 -2.67
N GLY A 100 9.32 -6.86 -3.44
CA GLY A 100 10.68 -7.35 -3.62
C GLY A 100 10.84 -8.49 -4.64
N LYS A 101 9.75 -9.02 -5.20
CA LYS A 101 9.83 -9.93 -6.36
C LYS A 101 9.88 -9.13 -7.65
N VAL A 102 10.53 -9.66 -8.68
CA VAL A 102 10.69 -8.97 -9.97
C VAL A 102 9.49 -9.26 -10.86
N PRO A 103 8.87 -8.25 -11.52
CA PRO A 103 7.84 -8.49 -12.52
C PRO A 103 8.35 -9.45 -13.60
N PRO A 104 7.55 -10.41 -14.10
CA PRO A 104 8.01 -11.40 -15.07
C PRO A 104 8.66 -10.79 -16.33
N ALA A 105 8.16 -9.64 -16.79
CA ALA A 105 8.74 -8.90 -17.92
C ALA A 105 10.13 -8.31 -17.61
N ALA A 106 10.33 -7.77 -16.40
CA ALA A 106 11.62 -7.26 -15.96
C ALA A 106 12.63 -8.40 -15.71
N ALA A 107 12.16 -9.55 -15.21
CA ALA A 107 12.99 -10.74 -15.02
C ALA A 107 13.52 -11.30 -16.35
N LYS A 108 12.67 -11.38 -17.39
CA LYS A 108 13.08 -11.79 -18.75
C LYS A 108 14.09 -10.84 -19.37
N ARG A 109 13.98 -9.52 -19.11
CA ARG A 109 14.92 -8.51 -19.62
C ARG A 109 16.29 -8.64 -18.95
N ALA A 110 16.32 -8.79 -17.63
CA ALA A 110 17.55 -8.97 -16.87
C ALA A 110 18.31 -10.27 -17.25
N ALA A 111 17.59 -11.34 -17.58
CA ALA A 111 18.16 -12.61 -18.01
C ALA A 111 18.73 -12.59 -19.44
N ARG A 112 18.29 -11.67 -20.31
CA ARG A 112 18.79 -11.53 -21.69
C ARG A 112 20.06 -10.67 -21.80
N THR A 113 20.38 -9.91 -20.76
CA THR A 113 21.57 -9.05 -20.66
C THR A 113 22.72 -9.69 -19.87
N ARG A 114 22.61 -10.98 -19.54
CA ARG A 114 23.67 -11.81 -18.95
C ARG A 114 24.04 -12.90 -19.92
#